data_AF-A0A9P7DCM7-F1
#
_entry.id   AF-A0A9P7DCM7-F1
#
_cell.length_a   1.000
_cell.length_b   1.000
_cell.length_c   1.000
_cell.angle_alpha   90.00
_cell.angle_beta   90.00
_cell.angle_gamma   90.00
#
_symmetry.space_group_name_H-M   'P 1'
#
loop_
_entity.id
_entity.type
_entity.pdbx_description
1 polymer ?
#
loop_
_entity_poly.entity_id
_entity_poly.type
_entity_poly.pdbx_seq_one_letter_code
_entity_poly.pdbx_strand_id
1 'polypeptide(L)'
;MAPPTKYKTAAAKLEAMRAKRTRYYARCREMILAKRRERYHANKNHQGDGDSSNDERTDDHSDDHHESLETLADCIAVVKYAKDDFMQHVRSPQTFTLGVFAEYTKSIPDAPGGHGDREILKRAMSSIEDFLERATRGQDGILQLCGVCDEWRAADQVCRSMRDTIAMMEDIYCHALSDGDAELAVVHLLNGFLYQNYEF
;
A
#
# COMPACT_ATOMS: atom_id res chain seq x y z
N MET A 1 -9.13 -36.59 33.04
CA MET A 1 -8.26 -36.92 31.88
C MET A 1 -8.15 -35.66 31.02
N ALA A 2 -6.93 -35.17 30.76
CA ALA A 2 -6.74 -34.01 29.90
C ALA A 2 -7.00 -34.39 28.42
N PRO A 3 -7.68 -33.55 27.62
CA PRO A 3 -7.93 -33.85 26.22
C PRO A 3 -6.61 -33.90 25.42
N PRO A 4 -6.48 -34.82 24.45
CA PRO A 4 -5.25 -34.98 23.69
C PRO A 4 -4.96 -33.72 22.87
N THR A 5 -3.76 -33.17 23.05
CA THR A 5 -3.29 -32.01 22.28
C THR A 5 -3.03 -32.43 20.83
N LYS A 6 -3.72 -31.78 19.90
CA LYS A 6 -3.63 -32.04 18.45
C LYS A 6 -2.21 -31.94 17.88
N TYR A 7 -1.34 -31.14 18.52
CA TYR A 7 0.06 -30.98 18.14
C TYR A 7 0.96 -31.29 19.33
N LYS A 8 1.97 -32.14 19.11
CA LYS A 8 2.91 -32.61 20.15
C LYS A 8 4.03 -31.60 20.45
N THR A 9 4.31 -30.68 19.53
CA THR A 9 5.40 -29.68 19.65
C THR A 9 4.95 -28.30 19.18
N ALA A 10 5.59 -27.25 19.69
CA ALA A 10 5.35 -25.87 19.26
C ALA A 10 5.68 -25.68 17.77
N ALA A 11 6.76 -26.30 17.29
CA ALA A 11 7.14 -26.30 15.87
C ALA A 11 6.04 -26.94 14.98
N ALA A 12 5.48 -28.08 15.38
CA ALA A 12 4.39 -28.72 14.62
C ALA A 12 3.11 -27.87 14.60
N LYS A 13 2.83 -27.14 15.69
CA LYS A 13 1.71 -26.17 15.73
C LYS A 13 1.96 -25.00 14.77
N LEU A 14 3.19 -24.48 14.72
CA LEU A 14 3.61 -23.40 13.84
C LEU A 14 3.46 -23.80 12.36
N GLU A 15 3.98 -24.97 12.01
CA GLU A 15 3.93 -25.51 10.65
C GLU A 15 2.49 -25.79 10.21
N ALA A 16 1.66 -26.36 11.09
CA ALA A 16 0.24 -26.57 10.80
C ALA A 16 -0.53 -25.25 10.60
N MET A 17 -0.19 -24.20 11.35
CA MET A 17 -0.77 -22.87 11.13
C MET A 17 -0.33 -22.25 9.80
N ARG A 18 0.95 -22.34 9.45
CA ARG A 18 1.47 -21.91 8.14
C ARG A 18 0.75 -22.63 7.00
N ALA A 19 0.66 -23.96 7.06
CA ALA A 19 -0.02 -24.76 6.06
C ALA A 19 -1.52 -24.43 5.94
N LYS A 20 -2.20 -24.15 7.07
CA LYS A 20 -3.59 -23.68 7.07
C LYS A 20 -3.72 -22.31 6.37
N ARG A 21 -2.81 -21.38 6.64
CA ARG A 21 -2.78 -20.06 6.00
C ARG A 21 -2.50 -20.15 4.50
N THR A 22 -1.52 -20.94 4.07
CA THR A 22 -1.24 -21.17 2.64
C THR A 22 -2.48 -21.68 1.91
N ARG A 23 -3.24 -22.60 2.52
CA ARG A 23 -4.50 -23.10 1.94
C ARG A 23 -5.60 -22.04 1.91
N TYR A 24 -5.67 -21.17 2.92
CA TYR A 24 -6.61 -20.05 2.94
C TYR A 24 -6.28 -19.05 1.82
N TYR A 25 -5.04 -18.58 1.71
CA TYR A 25 -4.64 -17.65 0.65
C TYR A 25 -4.78 -18.27 -0.73
N ALA A 26 -4.48 -19.55 -0.92
CA ALA A 26 -4.73 -20.24 -2.18
C ALA A 26 -6.22 -20.26 -2.54
N ARG A 27 -7.11 -20.45 -1.56
CA ARG A 27 -8.57 -20.45 -1.77
C ARG A 27 -9.13 -19.05 -2.03
N CYS A 28 -8.63 -18.06 -1.31
CA CYS A 28 -9.09 -16.68 -1.37
C CYS A 28 -8.35 -15.85 -2.44
N ARG A 29 -7.36 -16.44 -3.14
CA ARG A 29 -6.53 -15.76 -4.14
C ARG A 29 -7.36 -15.03 -5.19
N GLU A 30 -8.33 -15.71 -5.79
CA GLU A 30 -9.20 -15.11 -6.81
C GLU A 30 -10.08 -14.00 -6.25
N MET A 31 -10.59 -14.13 -5.02
CA MET A 31 -11.36 -13.08 -4.36
C MET A 31 -10.51 -11.85 -4.04
N ILE A 32 -9.28 -12.05 -3.56
CA ILE A 32 -8.31 -10.98 -3.30
C ILE A 32 -7.94 -10.25 -4.60
N LEU A 33 -7.67 -11.01 -5.67
CA LEU A 33 -7.40 -10.45 -7.00
C LEU A 33 -8.63 -9.77 -7.61
N ALA A 34 -9.84 -10.30 -7.40
CA ALA A 34 -11.08 -9.67 -7.85
C ALA A 34 -11.31 -8.34 -7.15
N LYS A 35 -11.18 -8.27 -5.81
CA LYS A 35 -11.24 -7.00 -5.06
C LYS A 35 -10.18 -5.99 -5.50
N ARG A 36 -8.98 -6.46 -5.87
CA ARG A 36 -7.93 -5.59 -6.45
C ARG A 36 -8.34 -5.04 -7.82
N ARG A 37 -8.92 -5.89 -8.68
CA ARG A 37 -9.45 -5.48 -10.00
C ARG A 37 -10.62 -4.50 -9.85
N GLU A 38 -11.56 -4.76 -8.95
CA GLU A 38 -12.69 -3.86 -8.65
C GLU A 38 -12.21 -2.48 -8.20
N ARG A 39 -11.20 -2.41 -7.31
CA ARG A 39 -10.60 -1.12 -6.91
C ARG A 39 -9.95 -0.39 -8.08
N TYR A 40 -9.23 -1.11 -8.94
CA TYR A 40 -8.63 -0.52 -10.13
C TYR A 40 -9.68 0.07 -11.09
N HIS A 41 -10.80 -0.63 -11.30
CA HIS A 41 -11.90 -0.13 -12.12
C HIS A 41 -12.68 1.01 -11.45
N ALA A 42 -12.86 0.98 -10.12
CA ALA A 42 -13.49 2.07 -9.38
C ALA A 42 -12.68 3.37 -9.46
N ASN A 43 -11.35 3.31 -9.32
CA ASN A 43 -10.48 4.47 -9.52
C ASN A 43 -10.53 4.98 -10.96
N LYS A 44 -10.57 4.07 -11.95
CA LYS A 44 -10.65 4.45 -13.37
C LYS A 44 -11.99 5.12 -13.71
N ASN A 45 -13.09 4.68 -13.11
CA ASN A 45 -14.41 5.28 -13.35
C ASN A 45 -14.55 6.67 -12.71
N HIS A 46 -13.85 6.97 -11.61
CA HIS A 46 -13.82 8.32 -11.06
C HIS A 46 -13.00 9.34 -11.87
N GLN A 47 -12.22 8.89 -12.85
CA GLN A 47 -11.51 9.76 -13.81
C GLN A 47 -12.22 9.88 -15.17
N GLY A 48 -13.39 9.26 -15.37
CA GLY A 48 -14.02 9.12 -16.68
C GLY A 48 -15.31 9.91 -16.94
N ASP A 49 -16.04 10.37 -15.92
CA ASP A 49 -17.34 11.03 -16.09
C ASP A 49 -17.24 12.57 -16.06
N GLY A 50 -16.35 13.11 -16.89
CA GLY A 50 -16.43 14.50 -17.34
C GLY A 50 -17.45 14.64 -18.48
N ASP A 51 -18.72 14.37 -18.20
CA ASP A 51 -19.81 14.57 -19.16
C ASP A 51 -20.11 16.06 -19.33
N SER A 52 -20.17 16.45 -20.59
CA SER A 52 -20.43 17.81 -21.06
C SER A 52 -21.91 18.15 -20.88
N SER A 53 -22.26 18.74 -19.74
CA SER A 53 -23.49 19.51 -19.61
C SER A 53 -23.18 20.97 -19.30
N ASN A 54 -23.37 21.78 -20.32
CA ASN A 54 -23.30 23.23 -20.35
C ASN A 54 -24.48 23.82 -19.56
N ASP A 55 -24.26 24.45 -18.38
CA ASP A 55 -25.01 25.64 -17.97
C ASP A 55 -24.40 26.42 -16.79
N GLU A 56 -24.24 27.72 -17.03
CA GLU A 56 -24.11 28.89 -16.16
C GLU A 56 -23.24 28.92 -14.87
N ARG A 57 -22.10 29.62 -15.03
CA ARG A 57 -21.51 30.61 -14.10
C ARG A 57 -21.27 30.20 -12.64
N THR A 58 -20.03 29.82 -12.37
CA THR A 58 -19.24 30.43 -11.30
C THR A 58 -17.79 30.45 -11.74
N ASP A 59 -17.27 31.64 -12.06
CA ASP A 59 -15.86 31.88 -12.31
C ASP A 59 -15.10 31.69 -10.99
N ASP A 60 -14.72 30.45 -10.69
CA ASP A 60 -13.67 30.15 -9.72
C ASP A 60 -12.49 29.57 -10.51
N HIS A 61 -11.59 30.47 -10.92
CA HIS A 61 -10.29 30.15 -11.51
C HIS A 61 -9.42 29.43 -10.48
N SER A 62 -9.69 28.15 -10.24
CA SER A 62 -8.70 27.23 -9.71
C SER A 62 -7.78 26.88 -10.86
N ASP A 63 -6.70 27.65 -10.95
CA ASP A 63 -5.56 27.49 -11.85
C ASP A 63 -4.86 26.16 -11.53
N ASP A 64 -5.45 25.05 -11.95
CA ASP A 64 -4.77 23.76 -12.06
C ASP A 64 -3.75 23.90 -13.18
N HIS A 65 -2.61 24.50 -12.84
CA HIS A 65 -1.37 24.45 -13.61
C HIS A 65 -0.96 22.97 -13.74
N HIS A 66 -1.60 22.25 -14.66
CA HIS A 66 -1.13 20.99 -15.18
C HIS A 66 0.12 21.30 -15.99
N GLU A 67 1.23 21.50 -15.28
CA GLU A 67 2.56 21.77 -15.80
C GLU A 67 2.84 20.70 -16.88
N SER A 68 2.73 21.12 -18.14
CA SER A 68 2.92 20.26 -19.29
C SER A 68 4.36 19.75 -19.22
N LEU A 69 4.54 18.44 -19.07
CA LEU A 69 5.86 17.82 -19.08
C LEU A 69 6.34 17.74 -20.53
N GLU A 70 6.89 18.85 -21.01
CA GLU A 70 7.23 19.02 -22.43
C GLU A 70 8.48 18.23 -22.83
N THR A 71 9.38 17.94 -21.89
CA THR A 71 10.64 17.25 -22.19
C THR A 71 10.88 16.01 -21.34
N LEU A 72 11.74 15.13 -21.85
CA LEU A 72 12.22 13.96 -21.11
C LEU A 72 12.93 14.37 -19.81
N ALA A 73 13.67 15.48 -19.84
CA ALA A 73 14.39 16.00 -18.68
C ALA A 73 13.41 16.41 -17.56
N ASP A 74 12.30 17.05 -17.92
CA ASP A 74 11.26 17.45 -16.96
C ASP A 74 10.59 16.23 -16.33
N CYS A 75 10.26 15.23 -17.15
CA CYS A 75 9.68 13.98 -16.66
C CYS A 75 10.61 13.26 -15.66
N ILE A 76 11.90 13.17 -15.99
CA ILE A 76 12.92 12.59 -15.10
C ILE A 76 13.05 13.40 -13.82
N ALA A 77 13.03 14.73 -13.91
CA ALA A 77 13.12 15.61 -12.75
C ALA A 77 11.92 15.38 -11.80
N VAL A 78 10.70 15.25 -12.32
CA VAL A 78 9.50 14.95 -11.51
C VAL A 78 9.64 13.63 -10.76
N VAL A 79 10.05 12.55 -11.44
CA VAL A 79 10.27 11.23 -10.79
C VAL A 79 11.34 11.35 -9.71
N LYS A 80 12.43 12.06 -10.00
CA LYS A 80 13.53 12.26 -9.06
C LYS A 80 13.07 13.03 -7.82
N TYR A 81 12.34 14.13 -7.97
CA TYR A 81 11.85 14.90 -6.83
C TYR A 81 10.86 14.09 -5.99
N ALA A 82 9.93 13.37 -6.62
CA ALA A 82 9.01 12.49 -5.90
C ALA A 82 9.75 11.39 -5.13
N LYS A 83 10.80 10.80 -5.72
CA LYS A 83 11.67 9.83 -5.05
C LYS A 83 12.41 10.47 -3.87
N ASP A 84 13.02 11.63 -4.07
CA ASP A 84 13.84 12.28 -3.04
C ASP A 84 12.98 12.68 -1.84
N ASP A 85 11.78 13.23 -2.08
CA ASP A 85 10.78 13.52 -1.04
C ASP A 85 10.35 12.23 -0.32
N PHE A 86 10.05 11.18 -1.07
CA PHE A 86 9.71 9.87 -0.52
C PHE A 86 10.83 9.33 0.37
N MET A 87 12.09 9.40 -0.04
CA MET A 87 13.23 8.88 0.73
C MET A 87 13.55 9.73 1.96
N GLN A 88 13.24 11.04 1.94
CA GLN A 88 13.32 11.90 3.12
C GLN A 88 12.28 11.49 4.18
N HIS A 89 11.07 11.11 3.74
CA HIS A 89 10.00 10.66 4.62
C HIS A 89 10.15 9.19 5.06
N VAL A 90 10.48 8.33 4.11
CA VAL A 90 10.59 6.87 4.19
C VAL A 90 12.06 6.48 4.01
N ARG A 91 12.85 6.60 5.09
CA ARG A 91 14.27 6.19 5.07
C ARG A 91 14.46 4.76 4.55
N SER A 92 13.55 3.86 4.96
CA SER A 92 13.37 2.55 4.37
C SER A 92 11.90 2.15 4.48
N PRO A 93 11.33 1.46 3.48
CA PRO A 93 9.96 0.95 3.54
C PRO A 93 9.66 0.16 4.81
N GLN A 94 10.55 -0.77 5.18
CA GLN A 94 10.39 -1.65 6.35
C GLN A 94 10.39 -0.86 7.66
N THR A 95 11.35 0.06 7.85
CA THR A 95 11.45 0.85 9.08
C THR A 95 10.26 1.80 9.21
N PHE A 96 9.80 2.39 8.10
CA PHE A 96 8.60 3.21 8.07
C PHE A 96 7.37 2.40 8.45
N THR A 97 7.12 1.26 7.79
CA THR A 97 5.98 0.38 8.12
C THR A 97 6.01 -0.07 9.58
N LEU A 98 7.17 -0.44 10.11
CA LEU A 98 7.31 -0.82 11.52
C LEU A 98 7.00 0.36 12.46
N GLY A 99 7.42 1.56 12.12
CA GLY A 99 7.12 2.78 12.87
C GLY A 99 5.61 3.06 12.92
N VAL A 100 4.94 3.01 11.77
CA VAL A 100 3.48 3.18 11.67
C VAL A 100 2.75 2.08 12.44
N PHE A 101 3.20 0.82 12.33
CA PHE A 101 2.62 -0.28 13.10
C PHE A 101 2.76 -0.06 14.61
N ALA A 102 3.94 0.39 15.06
CA ALA A 102 4.16 0.68 16.47
C ALA A 102 3.25 1.82 16.96
N GLU A 103 3.05 2.88 16.17
CA GLU A 103 2.12 3.96 16.48
C GLU A 103 0.68 3.44 16.60
N TYR A 104 0.23 2.64 15.63
CA TYR A 104 -1.05 1.97 15.69
C TYR A 104 -1.20 1.12 16.95
N THR A 105 -0.22 0.28 17.30
CA THR A 105 -0.33 -0.57 18.51
C THR A 105 -0.41 0.23 19.80
N LYS A 106 0.21 1.41 19.87
CA LYS A 106 0.13 2.31 21.05
C LYS A 106 -1.25 2.95 21.20
N SER A 107 -2.03 3.04 20.13
CA SER A 107 -3.38 3.59 20.16
C SER A 107 -4.44 2.58 20.62
N ILE A 108 -4.08 1.32 20.81
CA ILE A 108 -4.99 0.27 21.28
C ILE A 108 -5.34 0.56 22.74
N PRO A 109 -6.63 0.67 23.10
CA PRO A 109 -7.02 0.91 24.48
C PRO A 109 -6.82 -0.34 25.35
N ASP A 110 -6.53 -0.14 26.64
CA ASP A 110 -6.39 -1.24 27.61
C ASP A 110 -7.72 -1.98 27.88
N ALA A 111 -8.84 -1.40 27.48
CA ALA A 111 -10.16 -2.00 27.65
C ALA A 111 -10.34 -3.20 26.69
N PRO A 112 -10.85 -4.34 27.19
CA PRO A 112 -11.05 -5.52 26.35
C PRO A 112 -12.06 -5.23 25.23
N GLY A 113 -11.70 -5.62 24.00
CA GLY A 113 -12.53 -5.44 22.81
C GLY A 113 -12.41 -4.08 22.12
N GLY A 114 -11.54 -3.19 22.61
CA GLY A 114 -11.18 -1.99 21.86
C GLY A 114 -10.21 -2.30 20.70
N HIS A 115 -10.14 -1.35 19.77
CA HIS A 115 -9.30 -1.43 18.58
C HIS A 115 -8.37 -0.23 18.52
N GLY A 116 -7.17 -0.42 17.97
CA GLY A 116 -6.29 0.70 17.63
C GLY A 116 -6.91 1.66 16.60
N ASP A 117 -6.45 2.91 16.61
CA ASP A 117 -6.83 3.97 15.68
C ASP A 117 -6.35 3.65 14.26
N ARG A 118 -7.28 3.21 13.43
CA ARG A 118 -7.05 2.83 12.04
C ARG A 118 -6.71 4.01 11.13
N GLU A 119 -7.02 5.25 11.54
CA GLU A 119 -6.69 6.44 10.75
C GLU A 119 -5.18 6.68 10.67
N ILE A 120 -4.39 6.16 11.63
CA ILE A 120 -2.92 6.14 11.57
C ILE A 120 -2.44 5.42 10.30
N LEU A 121 -2.97 4.23 10.05
CA LEU A 121 -2.60 3.41 8.88
C LEU A 121 -3.06 4.06 7.57
N LYS A 122 -4.28 4.60 7.54
CA LYS A 122 -4.81 5.29 6.35
C LYS A 122 -3.99 6.52 5.99
N ARG A 123 -3.70 7.39 6.97
CA ARG A 123 -2.89 8.60 6.76
C ARG A 123 -1.51 8.26 6.23
N ALA A 124 -0.89 7.20 6.77
CA ALA A 124 0.40 6.73 6.28
C ALA A 124 0.31 6.23 4.82
N MET A 125 -0.71 5.45 4.46
CA MET A 125 -0.93 5.02 3.07
C MET A 125 -1.13 6.20 2.12
N SER A 126 -2.04 7.13 2.47
CA SER A 126 -2.31 8.32 1.64
C SER A 126 -1.07 9.17 1.42
N SER A 127 -0.23 9.34 2.45
CA SER A 127 1.03 10.08 2.29
C SER A 127 1.98 9.45 1.26
N ILE A 128 1.96 8.11 1.11
CA ILE A 128 2.78 7.42 0.10
C ILE A 128 2.12 7.45 -1.27
N GLU A 129 0.79 7.40 -1.34
CA GLU A 129 0.01 7.57 -2.57
C GLU A 129 0.31 8.91 -3.23
N ASP A 130 0.44 10.00 -2.46
CA ASP A 130 0.80 11.33 -2.97
C ASP A 130 2.18 11.34 -3.68
N PHE A 131 3.17 10.62 -3.14
CA PHE A 131 4.48 10.48 -3.80
C PHE A 131 4.38 9.62 -5.07
N LEU A 132 3.61 8.53 -4.98
CA LEU A 132 3.42 7.60 -6.09
C LEU A 132 2.69 8.25 -7.27
N GLU A 133 1.69 9.08 -7.01
CA GLU A 133 0.96 9.82 -8.04
C GLU A 133 1.91 10.75 -8.81
N ARG A 134 2.70 11.56 -8.09
CA ARG A 134 3.70 12.44 -8.70
C ARG A 134 4.73 11.67 -9.52
N ALA A 135 5.27 10.57 -8.97
CA ALA A 135 6.23 9.72 -9.67
C ALA A 135 5.63 9.04 -10.91
N THR A 136 4.38 8.57 -10.81
CA THR A 136 3.68 7.91 -11.93
C THR A 136 3.45 8.88 -13.08
N ARG A 137 3.08 10.14 -12.80
CA ARG A 137 2.97 11.18 -13.84
C ARG A 137 4.27 11.37 -14.62
N GLY A 138 5.40 11.44 -13.91
CA GLY A 138 6.71 11.50 -14.55
C GLY A 138 7.06 10.22 -15.34
N GLN A 139 6.77 9.04 -14.78
CA GLN A 139 6.94 7.75 -15.47
C GLN A 139 6.14 7.67 -16.77
N ASP A 140 4.87 8.10 -16.76
CA ASP A 140 3.99 8.10 -17.92
C ASP A 140 4.48 9.08 -18.99
N GLY A 141 4.99 10.25 -18.60
CA GLY A 141 5.63 11.19 -19.53
C GLY A 141 6.85 10.59 -20.22
N ILE A 142 7.73 9.90 -19.48
CA ILE A 142 8.88 9.18 -20.07
C ILE A 142 8.38 8.11 -21.07
N LEU A 143 7.36 7.36 -20.69
CA LEU A 143 6.79 6.31 -21.55
C LEU A 143 6.25 6.88 -22.86
N GLN A 144 5.54 8.00 -22.80
CA GLN A 144 4.96 8.66 -23.97
C GLN A 144 6.04 9.24 -24.90
N LEU A 145 7.09 9.85 -24.35
CA LEU A 145 8.15 10.50 -25.13
C LEU A 145 9.16 9.51 -25.72
N CYS A 146 9.49 8.44 -25.00
CA CYS A 146 10.64 7.58 -25.34
C CYS A 146 10.33 6.07 -25.30
N GLY A 147 9.12 5.67 -24.91
CA GLY A 147 8.76 4.26 -24.75
C GLY A 147 9.44 3.60 -23.54
N VAL A 148 9.62 2.28 -23.61
CA VAL A 148 10.26 1.49 -22.53
C VAL A 148 11.79 1.55 -22.68
N CYS A 149 12.36 2.67 -22.24
CA CYS A 149 13.82 2.91 -22.17
C CYS A 149 14.37 2.67 -20.75
N ASP A 150 15.67 2.92 -20.55
CA ASP A 150 16.32 2.70 -19.25
C ASP A 150 15.84 3.70 -18.19
N GLU A 151 15.57 4.94 -18.59
CA GLU A 151 14.97 5.97 -17.73
C GLU A 151 13.58 5.56 -17.27
N TRP A 152 12.76 4.99 -18.17
CA TRP A 152 11.44 4.47 -17.82
C TRP A 152 11.54 3.30 -16.83
N ARG A 153 12.48 2.37 -17.04
CA ARG A 153 12.71 1.24 -16.12
C ARG A 153 13.18 1.72 -14.75
N ALA A 154 14.04 2.73 -14.71
CA ALA A 154 14.48 3.34 -13.46
C ALA A 154 13.31 4.01 -12.72
N ALA A 155 12.45 4.74 -13.44
CA ALA A 155 11.23 5.32 -12.89
C ALA A 155 10.25 4.25 -12.39
N ASP A 156 10.07 3.16 -13.14
CA ASP A 156 9.23 2.03 -12.74
C ASP A 156 9.72 1.38 -11.44
N GLN A 157 11.05 1.24 -11.26
CA GLN A 157 11.61 0.72 -10.02
C GLN A 157 11.31 1.62 -8.81
N VAL A 158 11.33 2.95 -8.99
CA VAL A 158 10.92 3.91 -7.95
C VAL A 158 9.44 3.72 -7.60
N CYS A 159 8.56 3.73 -8.60
CA CYS A 159 7.12 3.55 -8.40
C CYS A 159 6.80 2.20 -7.74
N ARG A 160 7.51 1.12 -8.11
CA ARG A 160 7.38 -0.19 -7.45
C ARG A 160 7.72 -0.12 -5.97
N SER A 161 8.83 0.51 -5.59
CA SER A 161 9.20 0.67 -4.18
C SER A 161 8.12 1.39 -3.36
N MET A 162 7.47 2.42 -3.92
CA MET A 162 6.36 3.10 -3.26
C MET A 162 5.13 2.20 -3.13
N ARG A 163 4.76 1.48 -4.20
CA ARG A 163 3.65 0.50 -4.19
C ARG A 163 3.89 -0.63 -3.18
N ASP A 164 5.12 -1.11 -3.06
CA ASP A 164 5.49 -2.14 -2.09
C ASP A 164 5.32 -1.63 -0.66
N THR A 165 5.71 -0.38 -0.40
CA THR A 165 5.51 0.28 0.90
C THR A 165 4.02 0.39 1.24
N ILE A 166 3.17 0.77 0.29
CA ILE A 166 1.71 0.79 0.45
C ILE A 166 1.19 -0.62 0.73
N ALA A 167 1.62 -1.63 -0.03
CA ALA A 167 1.19 -3.01 0.15
C ALA A 167 1.54 -3.56 1.55
N MET A 168 2.71 -3.20 2.10
CA MET A 168 3.09 -3.56 3.47
C MET A 168 2.14 -2.96 4.52
N MET A 169 1.69 -1.72 4.32
CA MET A 169 0.73 -1.06 5.21
C MET A 169 -0.69 -1.60 5.03
N GLU A 170 -1.12 -1.88 3.80
CA GLU A 170 -2.40 -2.50 3.50
C GLU A 170 -2.52 -3.87 4.18
N ASP A 171 -1.44 -4.66 4.21
CA ASP A 171 -1.42 -5.98 4.86
C ASP A 171 -1.73 -5.88 6.36
N ILE A 172 -1.11 -4.91 7.05
CA ILE A 172 -1.41 -4.62 8.46
C ILE A 172 -2.87 -4.16 8.60
N TYR A 173 -3.31 -3.23 7.74
CA TYR A 173 -4.68 -2.69 7.79
C TYR A 173 -5.74 -3.78 7.57
N CYS A 174 -5.52 -4.71 6.65
CA CYS A 174 -6.40 -5.85 6.41
C CYS A 174 -6.53 -6.75 7.65
N HIS A 175 -5.43 -7.02 8.34
CA HIS A 175 -5.47 -7.78 9.60
C HIS A 175 -6.14 -6.99 10.73
N ALA A 176 -5.94 -5.67 10.80
CA ALA A 176 -6.63 -4.80 11.75
C ALA A 176 -8.16 -4.78 11.55
N LEU A 177 -8.64 -5.06 10.34
CA LEU A 177 -10.07 -5.11 10.00
C LEU A 177 -10.74 -6.47 10.27
N SER A 178 -10.00 -7.58 10.21
CA SER A 178 -10.59 -8.93 10.14
C SER A 178 -11.00 -9.47 11.51
N ASP A 179 -10.04 -9.90 12.32
CA ASP A 179 -10.31 -10.52 13.64
C ASP A 179 -9.83 -9.64 14.82
N GLY A 180 -9.46 -8.39 14.53
CA GLY A 180 -8.99 -7.39 15.51
C GLY A 180 -7.56 -7.62 16.00
N ASP A 181 -7.20 -6.91 17.06
CA ASP A 181 -5.80 -6.67 17.44
C ASP A 181 -5.09 -7.93 17.95
N ALA A 182 -5.85 -8.93 18.43
CA ALA A 182 -5.32 -10.22 18.82
C ALA A 182 -4.75 -11.01 17.62
N GLU A 183 -5.38 -10.91 16.45
CA GLU A 183 -4.86 -11.55 15.23
C GLU A 183 -3.59 -10.86 14.76
N LEU A 184 -3.54 -9.53 14.79
CA LEU A 184 -2.36 -8.74 14.47
C LEU A 184 -1.14 -9.18 15.31
N ALA A 185 -1.32 -9.37 16.62
CA ALA A 185 -0.26 -9.86 17.49
C ALA A 185 0.23 -11.27 17.09
N VAL A 186 -0.69 -12.17 16.74
CA VAL A 186 -0.35 -13.52 16.26
C VAL A 186 0.36 -13.47 14.91
N VAL A 187 -0.10 -12.63 13.98
CA VAL A 187 0.54 -12.45 12.67
C VAL A 187 1.96 -11.93 12.85
N HIS A 188 2.14 -10.91 13.70
CA HIS A 188 3.45 -10.34 13.99
C HIS A 188 4.44 -11.38 14.55
N LEU A 189 4.01 -12.13 15.58
CA LEU A 189 4.82 -13.15 16.25
C LEU A 189 5.27 -14.27 15.29
N LEU A 190 4.47 -14.56 14.27
CA LEU A 190 4.73 -15.62 13.31
C LEU A 190 5.53 -15.15 12.09
N ASN A 191 6.03 -13.91 12.09
CA ASN A 191 6.63 -13.26 10.93
C ASN A 191 5.71 -13.32 9.70
N GLY A 192 4.41 -13.06 9.92
CA GLY A 192 3.39 -13.23 8.90
C GLY A 192 3.18 -12.00 8.02
N PHE A 193 3.66 -10.82 8.42
CA PHE A 193 3.47 -9.60 7.64
C PHE A 193 4.41 -9.54 6.44
N LEU A 194 3.97 -8.85 5.38
CA LEU A 194 4.77 -8.61 4.19
C LEU A 194 6.12 -7.95 4.51
N TYR A 195 6.14 -6.92 5.37
CA TYR A 195 7.37 -6.19 5.70
C TYR A 195 8.42 -7.06 6.42
N GLN A 196 8.00 -8.15 7.08
CA GLN A 196 8.90 -9.05 7.81
C GLN A 196 9.60 -10.06 6.90
N ASN A 197 9.05 -10.30 5.70
CA ASN A 197 9.57 -11.26 4.73
C ASN A 197 10.13 -10.60 3.48
N TYR A 198 10.28 -9.27 3.51
CA TYR A 198 10.77 -8.51 2.37
C TYR A 198 12.30 -8.61 2.31
N GLU A 199 12.82 -9.35 1.34
CA GLU A 199 14.26 -9.42 1.04
C GLU A 199 14.58 -8.43 -0.10
N PHE A 200 15.61 -7.60 0.10
CA PHE A 200 16.13 -6.64 -0.88
C PHE A 200 17.11 -7.29 -1.85
#